data_AF-A0A1S7D5S5-F1
#
_entry.id   AF-A0A1S7D5S5-F1
#
_cell.length_a   1.000
_cell.length_b   1.000
_cell.length_c   1.000
_cell.angle_alpha   90.00
_cell.angle_beta   90.00
_cell.angle_gamma   90.00
#
_symmetry.space_group_name_H-M   'P 1'
#
loop_
_entity.id
_entity.type
_entity.pdbx_description
1 polymer ?
#
loop_
_entity_poly.entity_id
_entity_poly.type
_entity_poly.pdbx_seq_one_letter_code
_entity_poly.pdbx_strand_id
1 'polypeptide(L)' 'FITVTSRVSHTLYKLDQIIERNGGKAPLTYHQFQALIASMPPPPPAEAPISAQMLNGATTPLTDDH' A
#
# COMPACT_ATOMS: atom_id res chain seq x y z
N PHE A 1 11.32 9.04 21.66
CA PHE A 1 10.73 9.37 20.34
C PHE A 1 10.09 8.10 19.78
N ILE A 2 8.91 8.20 19.18
CA ILE A 2 8.19 7.05 18.58
C ILE A 2 8.39 7.13 17.06
N THR A 3 8.70 6.01 16.42
CA THR A 3 8.88 5.89 14.97
C THR A 3 7.77 5.02 14.39
N VAL A 4 7.01 5.55 13.42
CA VAL A 4 5.94 4.81 12.72
C VAL A 4 6.41 4.51 11.30
N THR A 5 6.38 3.23 10.92
CA THR A 5 6.69 2.78 9.55
C THR A 5 5.42 2.26 8.89
N SER A 6 5.08 2.79 7.71
CA SER A 6 3.91 2.38 6.93
C SER A 6 4.29 2.05 5.48
N ARG A 7 3.70 0.99 4.93
CA ARG A 7 3.92 0.48 3.57
C ARG A 7 2.56 0.17 2.93
N VAL A 8 2.42 0.47 1.63
CA VAL A 8 1.21 0.12 0.87
C VAL A 8 1.47 -1.20 0.17
N SER A 9 0.84 -2.28 0.66
CA SER A 9 0.97 -3.63 0.11
C SER A 9 -0.34 -4.24 -0.38
N HIS A 10 -1.47 -3.56 -0.13
CA HIS A 10 -2.81 -4.07 -0.45
C HIS A 10 -3.27 -3.77 -1.88
N THR A 11 -2.64 -2.78 -2.53
CA THR A 11 -2.97 -2.35 -3.90
C THR A 11 -1.71 -2.34 -4.74
N LEU A 12 -1.85 -2.73 -6.02
CA LEU A 12 -0.74 -2.71 -6.98
C LEU A 12 -0.23 -1.29 -7.26
N TYR A 13 -1.12 -0.30 -7.20
CA TYR A 13 -0.79 1.11 -7.37
C TYR A 13 -1.24 1.91 -6.15
N LYS A 14 -0.51 2.99 -5.85
CA LYS A 14 -0.95 3.97 -4.87
C LYS A 14 -2.11 4.78 -5.45
N LEU A 15 -3.24 4.79 -4.75
CA LEU A 15 -4.45 5.49 -5.20
C LEU A 15 -4.19 6.99 -5.42
N ASP A 16 -3.37 7.61 -4.58
CA ASP A 16 -3.00 9.03 -4.72
C ASP A 16 -2.37 9.34 -6.07
N GLN A 17 -1.52 8.44 -6.60
CA GLN A 17 -0.88 8.62 -7.91
C GLN A 17 -1.87 8.51 -9.08
N ILE A 18 -2.94 7.72 -8.90
CA ILE A 18 -4.02 7.59 -9.88
C ILE A 18 -4.88 8.86 -9.86
N ILE A 19 -5.20 9.36 -8.66
CA ILE A 19 -5.99 10.58 -8.44
C ILE A 19 -5.25 11.81 -8.98
N GLU A 20 -3.96 11.95 -8.68
CA GLU A 20 -3.11 13.04 -9.14
C GLU A 20 -3.06 13.09 -10.68
N ARG A 21 -2.86 11.93 -11.33
CA ARG A 21 -2.88 11.83 -12.79
C ARG A 21 -4.23 12.18 -13.42
N ASN A 22 -5.33 11.98 -12.69
CA ASN A 22 -6.68 12.32 -13.15
C ASN A 22 -7.11 13.74 -12.72
N GLY A 23 -6.14 14.66 -12.60
CA GLY A 23 -6.42 16.06 -12.27
C GLY A 23 -6.95 16.27 -10.85
N GLY A 24 -6.50 15.44 -9.91
CA GLY A 24 -6.91 15.51 -8.50
C GLY A 24 -8.28 14.91 -8.20
N LYS A 25 -8.87 14.16 -9.15
CA LYS A 25 -10.18 13.50 -8.97
C LYS A 25 -10.05 11.99 -9.10
N ALA A 26 -10.84 11.23 -8.36
CA ALA A 26 -10.92 9.79 -8.59
C ALA A 26 -11.58 9.50 -9.96
N PRO A 27 -11.10 8.50 -10.72
CA PRO A 27 -11.79 8.06 -11.92
C PRO A 27 -13.15 7.48 -11.54
N LEU A 28 -14.21 7.90 -12.25
CA LEU A 28 -15.59 7.52 -11.93
C LEU A 28 -16.08 6.34 -12.76
N THR A 29 -15.30 5.93 -13.76
CA THR A 29 -15.61 4.77 -14.60
C THR A 29 -14.41 3.84 -14.69
N TYR A 30 -14.70 2.55 -14.90
CA TYR A 30 -13.66 1.54 -15.09
C TYR A 30 -12.79 1.82 -16.32
N HIS A 31 -13.39 2.31 -17.41
CA HIS A 31 -12.64 2.67 -18.62
C HIS A 31 -11.68 3.84 -18.38
N GLN A 32 -12.09 4.88 -17.63
CA GLN A 32 -11.18 5.97 -17.24
C GLN A 32 -10.03 5.44 -16.40
N PHE A 33 -10.33 4.58 -15.43
CA PHE A 33 -9.31 3.94 -14.61
C PHE A 33 -8.32 3.12 -15.46
N GLN A 34 -8.80 2.28 -16.38
CA GLN A 34 -7.94 1.49 -17.27
C GLN A 34 -7.02 2.37 -18.13
N ALA A 35 -7.55 3.47 -18.69
CA ALA A 35 -6.75 4.40 -19.48
C ALA A 35 -5.63 5.06 -18.65
N LEU A 36 -5.92 5.41 -17.40
CA LEU A 36 -4.92 5.97 -16.48
C LEU A 36 -3.85 4.93 -16.15
N ILE A 37 -4.23 3.71 -15.76
CA ILE A 37 -3.28 2.64 -15.44
C ILE A 37 -2.40 2.26 -16.63
N ALA A 38 -2.95 2.23 -17.85
CA ALA A 38 -2.19 1.93 -19.06
C ALA A 38 -1.08 2.98 -19.35
N SER A 39 -1.22 4.20 -18.84
CA SER A 39 -0.22 5.28 -18.95
C SER A 39 0.83 5.27 -17.83
N MET A 40 0.62 4.45 -16.79
CA MET A 40 1.50 4.39 -15.63
C MET A 40 2.62 3.37 -15.83
N PRO A 41 3.78 3.55 -15.17
CA PRO A 41 4.80 2.50 -15.08
C PRO A 41 4.20 1.22 -14.48
N PRO A 42 4.79 0.04 -14.77
CA PRO A 42 4.39 -1.21 -14.11
C PRO A 42 4.37 -1.08 -12.58
N PRO A 43 3.51 -1.83 -11.88
CA PRO A 43 3.43 -1.74 -10.43
C PRO A 43 4.71 -2.25 -9.79
N PRO A 44 5.09 -1.75 -8.60
CA PRO A 44 6.21 -2.30 -7.86
C PRO A 44 5.98 -3.78 -7.52
N PRO A 45 7.05 -4.54 -7.26
CA PRO A 45 6.93 -5.90 -6.74
C PRO A 45 6.24 -5.90 -5.37
N ALA A 46 5.72 -7.06 -4.97
CA ALA A 46 5.13 -7.24 -3.66
C ALA A 46 6.13 -6.86 -2.55
N GLU A 47 5.62 -6.22 -1.49
CA GLU A 47 6.41 -5.90 -0.31
C GLU A 47 6.93 -7.19 0.36
N ALA A 48 8.11 -7.10 0.96
CA ALA A 48 8.70 -8.22 1.66
C ALA A 48 7.84 -8.64 2.87
N PRO A 49 7.81 -9.94 3.23
CA PRO A 49 7.16 -10.39 4.45
C PRO A 49 7.79 -9.71 5.67
N ILE A 50 6.97 -9.48 6.70
CA ILE A 50 7.44 -8.93 7.96
C ILE A 50 8.43 -9.92 8.60
N SER A 51 9.63 -9.42 8.95
CA SER A 51 10.64 -10.21 9.64
C SER A 51 10.69 -9.88 11.14
N ALA A 52 11.18 -10.83 11.96
CA ALA A 52 11.35 -10.60 13.40
C ALA A 52 12.29 -9.42 13.71
N GLN A 53 13.25 -9.14 12.82
CA GLN A 53 14.14 -7.97 12.92
C GLN A 53 13.36 -6.65 12.78
N MET A 54 12.33 -6.61 11.92
CA MET A 54 11.47 -5.44 11.74
C MET A 54 10.64 -5.13 12.99
N LEU A 55 10.33 -6.16 13.79
CA LEU A 55 9.60 -6.01 15.04
C LEU A 55 10.48 -5.47 16.18
N ASN A 56 11.81 -5.43 16.01
CA ASN A 56 12.77 -4.88 16.97
C ASN A 56 12.55 -5.35 18.42
N GLY A 57 12.32 -6.66 18.61
CA GLY A 57 12.08 -7.25 19.93
C GLY A 57 10.67 -7.03 20.48
N ALA A 58 9.73 -6.50 19.69
CA ALA A 58 8.33 -6.45 20.06
C ALA A 58 7.76 -7.88 20.14
N THR A 59 7.31 -8.25 21.34
CA THR A 59 6.63 -9.51 21.60
C THR A 59 5.12 -9.27 21.51
N THR A 60 4.40 -10.05 20.71
CA THR A 60 2.94 -10.07 20.76
C THR A 60 2.52 -10.66 22.11
N PRO A 61 1.80 -9.93 22.99
CA PRO A 61 1.26 -10.51 24.20
C PRO A 61 0.15 -11.49 23.79
N LEU A 62 0.50 -12.77 23.72
CA LEU A 62 -0.48 -13.86 23.66
C LEU A 62 -1.00 -14.04 25.09
N THR A 63 -2.11 -13.40 25.45
CA THR A 63 -2.87 -13.82 26.62
C THR A 63 -3.68 -15.05 26.24
N ASP A 64 -3.46 -16.14 26.98
CA ASP A 64 -4.19 -17.41 26.90
C ASP A 64 -5.61 -17.20 27.46
N ASP A 65 -6.45 -16.45 26.74
CA ASP A 65 -7.89 -16.38 27.03
C ASP A 65 -8.59 -17.20 25.93
N HIS A 66 -8.98 -18.41 26.30
CA HIS A 66 -9.55 -19.45 25.44
C HIS A 66 -11.06 -19.55 25.68
#